data_AF-A0A5J5GEY2-F1
#
_entry.id   AF-A0A5J5GEY2-F1
#
_cell.length_a   1.000
_cell.length_b   1.000
_cell.length_c   1.000
_cell.angle_alpha   90.00
_cell.angle_beta   90.00
_cell.angle_gamma   90.00
#
_symmetry.space_group_name_H-M   'P 1'
#
loop_
_entity.id
_entity.type
_entity.pdbx_description
1 polymer ?
#
loop_
_entity_poly.entity_id
_entity_poly.type
_entity_poly.pdbx_seq_one_letter_code
_entity_poly.pdbx_strand_id
1 'polypeptide(L)'
;MTVTMTETPIQKLFAKWKQEQAHAKDPAISDADCEAATARAVAIEKDILRTPSITAADLAAKLVAYSDYGAFAVSDQTTPELWAEARHLLGETS
;
A
#
# COMPACT_ATOMS: atom_id res chain seq x y z
N MET A 1 -8.08 -14.54 27.08
CA MET A 1 -6.75 -14.38 26.46
C MET A 1 -6.93 -13.60 25.17
N THR A 2 -6.52 -12.34 25.14
CA THR A 2 -6.49 -11.53 23.91
C THR A 2 -5.21 -11.90 23.16
N VAL A 3 -5.35 -12.57 22.01
CA VAL A 3 -4.24 -12.79 21.09
C VAL A 3 -3.92 -11.44 20.46
N THR A 4 -2.83 -10.81 20.87
CA THR A 4 -2.29 -9.64 20.18
C THR A 4 -1.75 -10.15 18.84
N MET A 5 -2.53 -10.03 17.76
CA MET A 5 -2.02 -10.34 16.43
C MET A 5 -0.90 -9.34 16.11
N THR A 6 0.33 -9.84 16.01
CA THR A 6 1.48 -9.04 15.60
C THR A 6 1.20 -8.44 14.23
N GLU A 7 1.22 -7.12 14.15
CA GLU A 7 1.01 -6.36 12.91
C GLU A 7 1.98 -6.83 11.81
N THR A 8 1.42 -7.11 10.63
CA THR A 8 2.20 -7.61 9.49
C THR A 8 3.17 -6.54 8.96
N PRO A 9 4.22 -6.92 8.22
CA PRO A 9 5.09 -5.93 7.58
C PRO A 9 4.33 -4.94 6.67
N ILE A 10 3.34 -5.41 5.91
CA ILE A 10 2.51 -4.56 5.04
C ILE A 10 1.68 -3.59 5.86
N GLN A 11 1.07 -4.03 6.96
CA GLN A 11 0.29 -3.14 7.83
C GLN A 11 1.15 -2.00 8.42
N LYS A 12 2.39 -2.30 8.84
CA LYS A 12 3.35 -1.28 9.29
C LYS A 12 3.72 -0.29 8.18
N LEU A 13 3.99 -0.80 6.97
CA LEU A 13 4.29 0.05 5.82
C LEU A 13 3.09 0.90 5.43
N PHE A 14 1.88 0.34 5.44
CA PHE A 14 0.65 1.04 5.13
C PHE A 14 0.34 2.14 6.14
N ALA A 15 0.61 1.93 7.42
CA ALA A 15 0.51 2.96 8.44
C ALA A 15 1.46 4.15 8.14
N LYS A 16 2.71 3.88 7.75
CA LYS A 16 3.68 4.92 7.35
C LYS A 16 3.25 5.63 6.07
N TRP A 17 2.78 4.90 5.07
CA TRP A 17 2.26 5.47 3.83
C TRP A 17 1.13 6.46 4.10
N LYS A 18 0.16 6.11 4.98
CA LYS A 18 -0.91 7.03 5.39
C LYS A 18 -0.38 8.29 6.07
N GLN A 19 0.69 8.17 6.87
CA GLN A 19 1.30 9.33 7.52
C GLN A 19 1.91 10.28 6.49
N GLU A 20 2.65 9.75 5.51
CA GLU A 20 3.22 10.57 4.42
C GLU A 20 2.14 11.18 3.53
N GLN A 21 1.08 10.43 3.20
CA GLN A 21 -0.08 10.95 2.46
C GLN A 21 -0.79 12.07 3.22
N ALA A 22 -0.95 11.93 4.53
CA ALA A 22 -1.54 12.97 5.37
C ALA A 22 -0.64 14.21 5.44
N HIS A 23 0.67 14.01 5.56
CA HIS A 23 1.64 15.11 5.58
C HIS A 23 1.68 15.86 4.24
N ALA A 24 1.71 15.16 3.11
CA ALA A 24 1.67 15.76 1.78
C ALA A 24 0.38 16.59 1.52
N LYS A 25 -0.71 16.26 2.21
CA LYS A 25 -2.00 16.96 2.11
C LYS A 25 -2.17 18.08 3.14
N ASP A 26 -1.17 18.32 4.00
CA ASP A 26 -1.21 19.40 4.97
C ASP A 26 -1.11 20.76 4.25
N PRO A 27 -2.10 21.66 4.37
CA PRO A 27 -2.04 22.96 3.71
C PRO A 27 -0.97 23.91 4.29
N ALA A 28 -0.36 23.58 5.44
CA ALA A 28 0.62 24.42 6.12
C ALA A 28 2.07 24.14 5.73
N ILE A 29 2.35 23.09 4.94
CA ILE A 29 3.71 22.74 4.54
C ILE A 29 4.12 23.42 3.23
N SER A 30 5.42 23.48 2.97
CA SER A 30 5.94 24.03 1.71
C SER A 30 5.73 23.06 0.54
N ASP A 31 5.78 23.57 -0.69
CA ASP A 31 5.76 22.72 -1.90
C ASP A 31 6.90 21.70 -1.90
N ALA A 32 8.09 22.10 -1.43
CA ALA A 32 9.24 21.21 -1.33
C ALA A 32 9.02 20.08 -0.31
N ASP A 33 8.38 20.37 0.82
CA ASP A 33 8.01 19.35 1.81
C ASP A 33 6.91 18.42 1.27
N CYS A 34 5.96 18.97 0.52
CA CYS A 34 4.90 18.21 -0.14
C CYS A 34 5.50 17.21 -1.15
N GLU A 35 6.36 17.68 -2.04
CA GLU A 35 7.07 16.84 -3.00
C GLU A 35 7.89 15.76 -2.31
N ALA A 36 8.60 16.10 -1.22
CA ALA A 36 9.37 15.14 -0.46
C ALA A 36 8.48 14.08 0.22
N ALA A 37 7.34 14.47 0.77
CA ALA A 37 6.37 13.56 1.38
C ALA A 37 5.74 12.62 0.33
N THR A 38 5.35 13.16 -0.83
CA THR A 38 4.85 12.35 -1.95
C THR A 38 5.91 11.37 -2.44
N ALA A 39 7.17 11.78 -2.58
CA ALA A 39 8.25 10.89 -2.97
C ALA A 39 8.46 9.74 -1.96
N ARG A 40 8.37 10.03 -0.66
CA ARG A 40 8.43 9.00 0.40
C ARG A 40 7.22 8.07 0.35
N ALA A 41 6.01 8.59 0.16
CA ALA A 41 4.80 7.78 0.01
C ALA A 41 4.93 6.81 -1.19
N VAL A 42 5.40 7.29 -2.34
CA VAL A 42 5.65 6.44 -3.54
C VAL A 42 6.71 5.36 -3.27
N ALA A 43 7.76 5.68 -2.52
CA ALA A 43 8.76 4.68 -2.15
C ALA A 43 8.15 3.58 -1.25
N ILE A 44 7.36 3.97 -0.24
CA ILE A 44 6.68 3.04 0.66
C ILE A 44 5.66 2.19 -0.11
N GLU A 45 4.92 2.78 -1.05
CA GLU A 45 3.96 2.06 -1.91
C GLU A 45 4.65 0.93 -2.70
N LYS A 46 5.82 1.20 -3.29
CA LYS A 46 6.62 0.18 -3.98
C LYS A 46 7.03 -0.96 -3.03
N ASP A 47 7.39 -0.63 -1.79
CA ASP A 47 7.74 -1.63 -0.79
C ASP A 47 6.51 -2.43 -0.33
N ILE A 48 5.34 -1.80 -0.20
CA ILE A 48 4.06 -2.45 0.07
C ILE A 48 3.76 -3.49 -1.03
N LEU A 49 3.87 -3.12 -2.31
CA LEU A 49 3.58 -4.03 -3.42
C LEU A 49 4.53 -5.23 -3.48
N ARG A 50 5.83 -5.01 -3.24
CA ARG A 50 6.87 -6.06 -3.26
C ARG A 50 6.80 -7.02 -2.09
N THR A 51 6.28 -6.57 -0.95
CA THR A 51 6.18 -7.41 0.24
C THR A 51 5.07 -8.44 0.02
N PRO A 52 5.28 -9.75 0.19
CA PRO A 52 4.20 -10.73 0.02
C PRO A 52 3.07 -10.57 1.05
N SER A 53 1.82 -10.64 0.62
CA SER A 53 0.67 -10.70 1.52
C SER A 53 0.58 -12.04 2.23
N ILE A 54 0.29 -12.00 3.53
CA ILE A 54 0.09 -13.18 4.38
C ILE A 54 -1.39 -13.29 4.77
N THR A 55 -2.11 -12.17 4.72
CA THR A 55 -3.53 -12.07 5.07
C THR A 55 -4.32 -11.32 4.00
N ALA A 56 -5.65 -11.48 3.98
CA ALA A 56 -6.50 -10.69 3.10
C ALA A 56 -6.41 -9.17 3.39
N ALA A 57 -6.14 -8.78 4.63
CA ALA A 57 -5.94 -7.39 5.01
C ALA A 57 -4.67 -6.78 4.38
N ASP A 58 -3.63 -7.60 4.16
CA ASP A 58 -2.42 -7.16 3.47
C ASP A 58 -2.71 -6.84 2.00
N LEU A 59 -3.44 -7.73 1.31
CA LEU A 59 -3.84 -7.51 -0.08
C LEU A 59 -4.71 -6.25 -0.21
N ALA A 60 -5.65 -6.05 0.72
CA ALA A 60 -6.47 -4.84 0.76
C ALA A 60 -5.63 -3.56 0.96
N ALA A 61 -4.61 -3.61 1.81
CA ALA A 61 -3.70 -2.48 2.02
C ALA A 61 -2.90 -2.14 0.76
N LYS A 62 -2.42 -3.15 0.01
CA LYS A 62 -1.76 -2.94 -1.28
C LYS A 62 -2.67 -2.28 -2.30
N LEU A 63 -3.90 -2.79 -2.42
CA LEU A 63 -4.90 -2.26 -3.35
C LEU A 63 -5.17 -0.79 -3.04
N VAL A 64 -5.40 -0.46 -1.78
CA VAL A 64 -5.69 0.92 -1.35
C VAL A 64 -4.50 1.85 -1.60
N ALA A 65 -3.28 1.40 -1.25
CA ALA A 65 -2.08 2.22 -1.43
C ALA A 65 -1.84 2.55 -2.91
N TYR A 66 -1.85 1.53 -3.78
CA TYR A 66 -1.56 1.72 -5.20
C TYR A 66 -2.66 2.46 -5.96
N SER A 67 -3.93 2.16 -5.66
CA SER A 67 -5.05 2.83 -6.32
C SER A 67 -5.31 4.24 -5.81
N ASP A 68 -4.58 4.71 -4.78
CA ASP A 68 -4.91 5.89 -3.98
C ASP A 68 -6.42 5.94 -3.65
N TYR A 69 -6.89 4.91 -2.96
CA TYR A 69 -8.32 4.74 -2.62
C TYR A 69 -9.26 4.73 -3.85
N GLY A 70 -8.79 4.24 -5.00
CA GLY A 70 -9.57 4.12 -6.24
C GLY A 70 -9.46 5.32 -7.18
N ALA A 71 -8.60 6.31 -6.88
CA ALA A 71 -8.29 7.38 -7.81
C ALA A 71 -7.56 6.88 -9.08
N PHE A 72 -6.79 5.79 -8.95
CA PHE A 72 -6.08 5.14 -10.06
C PHE A 72 -6.64 3.76 -10.37
N ALA A 73 -6.67 3.44 -11.66
CA ALA A 73 -7.10 2.14 -12.15
C ALA A 73 -6.06 1.05 -11.82
N VAL A 74 -6.56 -0.09 -11.36
CA VAL A 74 -5.77 -1.29 -11.09
C VAL A 74 -6.10 -2.32 -12.15
N SER A 75 -5.11 -2.68 -12.96
CA SER A 75 -5.28 -3.59 -14.08
C SER A 75 -4.10 -4.54 -14.16
N ASP A 76 -4.27 -5.70 -14.81
CA ASP A 76 -3.18 -6.66 -15.00
C ASP A 76 -2.00 -6.06 -15.79
N GLN A 77 -2.27 -5.05 -16.63
CA GLN A 77 -1.24 -4.34 -17.40
C GLN A 77 -0.42 -3.36 -16.56
N THR A 78 -1.02 -2.78 -15.51
CA THR A 78 -0.39 -1.73 -14.69
C THR A 78 0.15 -2.26 -13.36
N THR A 79 -0.42 -3.36 -12.85
CA THR A 79 -0.04 -4.00 -11.58
C THR A 79 -0.11 -5.52 -11.65
N PRO A 80 0.70 -6.16 -12.51
CA PRO A 80 0.69 -7.62 -12.63
C PRO A 80 1.02 -8.31 -11.30
N GLU A 81 1.87 -7.72 -10.44
CA GLU A 81 2.25 -8.33 -9.15
C GLU A 81 1.07 -8.41 -8.18
N LEU A 82 0.22 -7.39 -8.17
CA LEU A 82 -0.95 -7.34 -7.29
C LEU A 82 -1.98 -8.41 -7.69
N TRP A 83 -2.19 -8.59 -9.00
CA TRP A 83 -3.10 -9.61 -9.51
C TRP A 83 -2.55 -11.03 -9.35
N ALA A 84 -1.24 -11.23 -9.52
CA ALA A 84 -0.59 -12.50 -9.24
C ALA A 84 -0.81 -12.94 -7.78
N GLU A 85 -0.68 -12.00 -6.83
CA GLU A 85 -0.91 -12.29 -5.42
C GLU A 85 -2.38 -12.56 -5.10
N ALA A 86 -3.31 -11.80 -5.69
CA ALA A 86 -4.74 -12.04 -5.52
C ALA A 86 -5.14 -13.45 -5.98
N ARG A 87 -4.67 -13.86 -7.17
CA ARG A 87 -4.89 -15.22 -7.71
C ARG A 87 -4.33 -16.28 -6.76
N HIS A 88 -3.08 -16.11 -6.30
CA HIS A 88 -2.45 -17.01 -5.34
C HIS A 88 -3.27 -17.19 -4.06
N LEU A 89 -3.77 -16.10 -3.46
CA LEU A 89 -4.57 -16.14 -2.24
C LEU A 89 -5.95 -16.77 -2.44
N LEU A 90 -6.50 -16.73 -3.66
CA LEU A 90 -7.75 -17.40 -4.03
C LEU A 90 -7.54 -18.88 -4.39
N GLY A 91 -6.31 -19.37 -4.41
CA GLY A 91 -5.98 -20.72 -4.88
C GLY A 91 -6.08 -20.87 -6.40
N GLU A 92 -6.18 -19.76 -7.12
CA GLU A 92 -6.16 -19.73 -8.57
C GLU A 92 -4.69 -19.76 -9.04
N THR A 93 -4.32 -20.81 -9.76
CA THR A 93 -3.03 -20.86 -10.45
C THR A 93 -3.21 -20.21 -11.81
N SER A 94 -2.29 -19.29 -12.12
CA SER A 94 -2.16 -18.69 -13.46
C SER A 94 -1.67 -19.73 -14.46
#